data_AF-A0A6M3L8X5-F1
#
_entry.id   AF-A0A6M3L8X5-F1
#
_cell.length_a   1.000
_cell.length_b   1.000
_cell.length_c   1.000
_cell.angle_alpha   90.00
_cell.angle_beta   90.00
_cell.angle_gamma   90.00
#
_symmetry.space_group_name_H-M   'P 1'
#
loop_
_entity.id
_entity.type
_entity.pdbx_description
1 polymer ?
#
loop_
_entity_poly.entity_id
_entity_poly.type
_entity_poly.pdbx_seq_one_letter_code
_entity_poly.pdbx_strand_id
1 'polypeptide(L)' 'MDIGKGYIGDIISFYAYNVSNNVEYIGKAPAGSATSSDTWQITKLTYDISENLTQIQYASGNKKFDKVWDNRAGYTYS' A
#
# COMPACT_ATOMS: atom_id res chain seq x y z
N MET A 1 1.36 38.01 -4.34
CA MET A 1 1.55 37.26 -3.09
C MET A 1 0.82 35.95 -3.29
N ASP A 2 1.55 34.89 -3.66
CA ASP A 2 0.96 33.58 -3.89
C ASP A 2 0.67 32.94 -2.53
N ILE A 3 -0.61 32.75 -2.25
CA ILE A 3 -1.13 32.16 -1.02
C ILE A 3 -1.07 30.64 -1.17
N GLY A 4 0.09 30.07 -0.82
CA GLY A 4 0.26 28.66 -0.48
C GLY A 4 -0.48 27.68 -1.39
N LYS A 5 0.10 27.35 -2.54
CA LYS A 5 -0.17 26.05 -3.16
C LYS A 5 0.45 24.97 -2.28
N GLY A 6 -0.23 24.63 -1.18
CA GLY A 6 0.03 23.39 -0.48
C GLY A 6 -0.12 22.28 -1.51
N TYR A 7 0.96 21.57 -1.81
CA TYR A 7 0.89 20.33 -2.55
C TYR A 7 0.01 19.39 -1.73
N ILE A 8 -1.30 19.39 -1.93
CA ILE A 8 -2.10 18.18 -1.72
C ILE A 8 -1.75 17.26 -2.88
N GLY A 9 -0.50 16.78 -2.91
CA GLY A 9 -0.06 15.87 -3.95
C GLY A 9 -1.00 14.68 -3.95
N ASP A 10 -1.64 14.44 -5.09
CA ASP A 10 -2.63 13.37 -5.24
C ASP A 10 -2.09 12.06 -4.64
N ILE A 11 -2.91 11.32 -3.89
CA ILE A 11 -2.47 10.01 -3.41
C ILE A 11 -2.39 9.07 -4.60
N ILE A 12 -1.23 8.44 -4.78
CA ILE A 12 -1.03 7.36 -5.74
C ILE A 12 -1.31 6.01 -5.08
N SER A 13 -1.75 5.04 -5.88
CA SER A 13 -1.93 3.65 -5.44
C SER A 13 -1.09 2.72 -6.30
N PHE A 14 -0.31 1.86 -5.65
CA PHE A 14 0.44 0.79 -6.28
C PHE A 14 -0.24 -0.54 -5.98
N TYR A 15 -0.21 -1.43 -6.97
CA TYR A 15 -0.79 -2.77 -6.89
C TYR A 15 0.29 -3.80 -7.21
N ALA A 16 0.37 -4.84 -6.40
CA ALA A 16 1.13 -6.05 -6.74
C ALA A 16 0.17 -7.23 -6.77
N TYR A 17 0.37 -8.12 -7.73
CA TYR A 17 -0.51 -9.24 -8.01
C TYR A 17 0.18 -10.55 -7.63
N ASN A 18 -0.60 -11.53 -7.15
CA ASN A 18 -0.13 -12.88 -6.92
C ASN A 18 -0.08 -13.70 -8.22
N VAL A 19 0.30 -14.98 -8.12
CA VAL A 19 0.39 -15.90 -9.27
C VAL A 19 -0.94 -16.19 -9.96
N SER A 20 -2.08 -15.94 -9.30
CA SER A 20 -3.43 -16.07 -9.86
C SER A 20 -3.95 -14.75 -10.46
N ASN A 21 -3.09 -13.73 -10.63
CA ASN A 21 -3.46 -12.39 -11.07
C ASN A 21 -4.46 -11.66 -10.16
N ASN A 22 -4.63 -12.10 -8.91
CA ASN A 22 -5.39 -11.36 -7.91
C ASN A 22 -4.50 -10.31 -7.25
N VAL A 23 -5.05 -9.14 -6.92
CA VAL A 23 -4.32 -8.09 -6.20
C VAL A 23 -3.93 -8.63 -4.83
N GLU A 24 -2.64 -8.80 -4.56
CA GLU A 24 -2.15 -9.27 -3.26
C GLU A 24 -1.78 -8.11 -2.34
N TYR A 25 -1.23 -7.02 -2.89
CA TYR A 25 -0.82 -5.86 -2.10
C TYR A 25 -1.34 -4.57 -2.72
N ILE A 26 -1.77 -3.65 -1.85
CA ILE A 26 -2.12 -2.28 -2.20
C ILE A 26 -1.26 -1.33 -1.36
N GLY A 27 -0.50 -0.47 -2.03
CA GLY A 27 0.31 0.58 -1.41
C GLY A 27 -0.30 1.94 -1.71
N LYS A 28 -0.39 2.82 -0.72
CA LYS A 28 -0.84 4.21 -0.88
C LYS A 28 0.22 5.16 -0.35
N ALA A 29 0.53 6.19 -1.12
CA ALA A 29 1.50 7.23 -0.74
C ALA A 29 1.21 8.54 -1.51
N PRO A 30 1.74 9.70 -1.07
CA PRO A 30 1.71 10.93 -1.87
C PRO A 30 2.33 10.74 -3.26
N ALA A 31 1.77 11.39 -4.28
CA ALA A 31 2.32 11.39 -5.63
C ALA A 31 3.81 11.78 -5.64
N GLY A 32 4.60 11.05 -6.42
CA GLY A 32 6.05 11.22 -6.47
C GLY A 32 6.83 10.50 -5.37
N SER A 33 6.17 9.80 -4.45
CA SER A 33 6.87 8.96 -3.46
C SER A 33 7.64 7.85 -4.16
N ALA A 34 8.93 7.71 -3.81
CA ALA A 34 9.74 6.57 -4.23
C ALA A 34 9.26 5.29 -3.53
N THR A 35 9.36 4.15 -4.20
CA THR A 35 9.02 2.83 -3.61
C THR A 35 9.90 2.47 -2.41
N SER A 36 11.10 3.05 -2.37
CA SER A 36 12.07 2.92 -1.30
C SER A 36 11.86 3.89 -0.12
N SER A 37 10.93 4.85 -0.24
CA SER A 37 10.61 5.81 0.83
C SER A 37 9.74 5.16 1.90
N ASP A 38 9.83 5.62 3.15
CA ASP A 38 8.99 5.17 4.27
C ASP A 38 7.67 5.96 4.38
N THR A 39 7.04 6.29 3.25
CA THR A 39 5.82 7.10 3.20
C THR A 39 4.58 6.29 2.83
N TRP A 40 4.71 4.97 2.70
CA TRP A 40 3.63 4.11 2.24
C TRP A 40 2.79 3.60 3.40
N GLN A 41 1.48 3.54 3.17
CA GLN A 41 0.57 2.65 3.87
C GLN A 41 0.37 1.42 2.99
N ILE A 42 0.52 0.21 3.53
CA ILE A 42 0.44 -1.03 2.75
C ILE A 42 -0.61 -1.95 3.37
N THR A 43 -1.49 -2.48 2.53
CA THR A 43 -2.42 -3.56 2.89
C THR A 43 -2.14 -4.82 2.07
N LYS A 44 -2.29 -5.98 2.70
CA LYS A 44 -2.32 -7.29 2.03
C LYS A 44 -3.76 -7.79 1.93
N LEU A 45 -4.10 -8.35 0.78
CA LEU A 45 -5.36 -9.02 0.50
C LEU A 45 -5.09 -10.53 0.44
N THR A 46 -5.91 -11.31 1.14
CA THR A 46 -5.84 -12.79 1.11
C THR A 46 -7.13 -13.37 0.56
N TYR A 47 -7.00 -14.50 -0.12
CA TYR A 47 -8.10 -15.14 -0.83
C TYR A 47 -8.25 -16.59 -0.36
N ASP A 48 -9.47 -17.13 -0.42
CA ASP A 48 -9.69 -18.57 -0.27
C ASP A 48 -9.35 -19.34 -1.57
N ILE A 49 -9.55 -20.66 -1.55
CA ILE A 49 -9.29 -21.53 -2.71
C ILE A 49 -10.23 -21.29 -3.89
N SER A 50 -11.36 -20.63 -3.66
CA SER A 50 -12.34 -20.25 -4.68
C SER A 50 -12.14 -18.80 -5.15
N GLU A 51 -10.99 -18.21 -4.84
CA GLU A 51 -10.60 -16.84 -5.19
C GLU A 51 -11.49 -15.74 -4.58
N ASN A 52 -12.23 -16.05 -3.52
CA ASN A 52 -12.97 -15.03 -2.78
C ASN A 52 -12.02 -14.31 -1.83
N LEU A 53 -12.12 -12.98 -1.78
CA LEU A 53 -11.38 -12.16 -0.81
C LEU A 53 -11.85 -12.49 0.61
N THR A 54 -10.94 -12.92 1.47
CA THR A 54 -11.23 -13.30 2.87
C THR A 54 -10.74 -12.29 3.89
N GLN A 55 -9.63 -11.59 3.62
CA GLN A 55 -9.08 -10.62 4.57
C GLN A 55 -8.42 -9.42 3.86
N ILE A 56 -8.45 -8.27 4.54
CA ILE A 56 -7.66 -7.08 4.23
C ILE A 56 -6.93 -6.69 5.51
N GLN A 57 -5.61 -6.78 5.49
CA GLN A 57 -4.77 -6.59 6.66
C GLN A 57 -3.74 -5.49 6.43
N TYR A 58 -3.39 -4.74 7.47
CA TYR A 58 -2.39 -3.68 7.35
C TYR A 58 -1.00 -4.19 7.71
N ALA A 59 0.01 -3.70 6.99
CA ALA A 59 1.41 -3.97 7.33
C ALA A 59 1.70 -3.48 8.76
N SER A 60 2.29 -4.35 9.57
CA SER A 60 2.54 -4.16 11.01
C SER A 60 1.28 -3.86 11.83
N GLY A 61 0.09 -4.26 11.36
CA GLY A 61 -1.16 -4.15 12.11
C GLY A 61 -1.66 -2.73 12.35
N ASN A 62 -1.16 -1.74 11.59
CA ASN A 62 -1.55 -0.35 11.79
C ASN A 62 -1.63 0.43 10.48
N LYS A 63 -2.39 1.53 10.50
CA LYS A 63 -2.70 2.34 9.32
C LYS A 63 -1.69 3.46 9.04
N LYS A 64 -0.48 3.40 9.60
CA LYS A 64 0.51 4.47 9.44
C LYS A 64 1.11 4.48 8.02
N PHE A 65 1.54 5.66 7.59
CA PHE A 65 2.29 5.90 6.35
C PHE A 65 3.79 5.95 6.68
N ASP A 66 4.32 4.82 7.14
CA ASP A 66 5.68 4.63 7.66
C ASP A 66 6.32 3.35 7.09
N LYS A 67 5.81 2.84 5.97
CA LYS A 67 6.27 1.61 5.31
C LYS A 67 6.98 1.92 4.01
N VAL A 68 7.80 0.96 3.59
CA VAL A 68 8.55 0.98 2.32
C VAL A 68 7.91 -0.05 1.38
N TRP A 69 7.45 0.38 0.20
CA TRP A 69 6.76 -0.49 -0.76
C TRP A 69 7.62 -1.68 -1.23
N ASP A 70 8.92 -1.45 -1.41
CA ASP A 70 9.85 -2.51 -1.83
C ASP A 70 9.94 -3.64 -0.81
N ASN A 71 9.68 -3.34 0.47
CA ASN A 71 9.72 -4.31 1.57
C ASN A 71 8.36 -4.97 1.86
N ARG A 72 7.32 -4.73 1.04
CA ARG A 72 5.93 -5.16 1.31
C ARG A 72 5.81 -6.62 1.76
N ALA A 73 6.48 -7.56 1.09
CA ALA A 73 6.36 -8.99 1.39
C ALA A 73 6.97 -9.39 2.75
N GLY A 74 7.83 -8.54 3.33
CA GLY A 74 8.53 -8.82 4.59
C GLY A 74 7.81 -8.33 5.86
N TYR A 75 6.71 -7.56 5.73
CA TYR A 75 5.95 -7.13 6.90
C TYR A 75 5.06 -8.24 7.45
N THR A 76 4.78 -8.18 8.74
CA THR A 76 3.66 -8.93 9.34
C THR A 76 2.34 -8.25 8.99
N TYR A 77 1.28 -9.01 8.77
CA TYR A 77 -0.04 -8.48 8.38
C TYR A 77 -1.10 -8.94 9.39
N SER A 78 -1.83 -7.97 9.93
CA SER A 78 -2.93 -8.18 10.89
C SER A 78 -3.96 -7.06 10.83
#